data_AF-A0A4Y3VLB0-F1
#
_entry.id   AF-A0A4Y3VLB0-F1
#
_cell.length_a   1.000
_cell.length_b   1.000
_cell.length_c   1.000
_cell.angle_alpha   90.00
_cell.angle_beta   90.00
_cell.angle_gamma   90.00
#
_symmetry.space_group_name_H-M   'P 1'
#
loop_
_entity.id
_entity.type
_entity.pdbx_description
1 polymer ?
#
loop_
_entity_poly.entity_id
_entity_poly.type
_entity_poly.pdbx_seq_one_letter_code
_entity_poly.pdbx_strand_id
1 'polypeptide(L)'
;MLHVRIVVPTPTQPGVLLLRRDLAIAWILMALLAAPAWVLTVAQARDTSMEPGTMGLALPLFLLLWVTMMVAMMFPSVAPVAITWARAIGRQSAGTARAARIAQFAGGYLLAWTVFGLFAYGVLAATGWLVDRNPEAGRWLGAAAFLLAGLYQFGPLKRVCLLHCRNPLSHLMRYAHFRPWARDLRVGAHHGLYCVGCCWGLMIVLVPLGVMNVAAMAGLAAVIFLEKLWRHGPLFTWAVGVTFLVLGVLAPFQDWLLPGLQMSEPPANPMMH
;
A
#
# COMPACT_ATOMS: atom_id res chain seq x y z
N MET A 1 -18.29 -25.90 58.55
CA MET A 1 -17.36 -24.81 58.21
C MET A 1 -16.73 -25.13 56.86
N LEU A 2 -17.14 -24.43 55.79
CA LEU A 2 -16.65 -24.67 54.42
C LEU A 2 -15.44 -23.74 54.17
N HIS A 3 -14.24 -24.31 54.01
CA HIS A 3 -13.07 -23.54 53.59
C HIS A 3 -13.14 -23.27 52.08
N VAL A 4 -13.49 -22.04 51.70
CA VAL A 4 -13.36 -21.54 50.34
C VAL A 4 -11.87 -21.26 50.09
N ARG A 5 -11.21 -22.10 49.26
CA ARG A 5 -9.89 -21.78 48.71
C ARG A 5 -10.05 -20.70 47.65
N ILE A 6 -9.61 -19.49 47.95
CA ILE A 6 -9.42 -18.44 46.95
C ILE A 6 -8.15 -18.79 46.16
N VAL A 7 -8.32 -19.25 44.92
CA VAL A 7 -7.22 -19.38 43.97
C VAL A 7 -6.89 -17.97 43.47
N VAL A 8 -5.78 -17.42 43.96
CA VAL A 8 -5.20 -16.19 43.39
C VAL A 8 -4.62 -16.56 42.02
N PRO A 9 -4.96 -15.85 40.92
CA PRO A 9 -4.35 -16.12 39.63
C PRO A 9 -2.87 -15.75 39.68
N THR A 10 -1.99 -16.70 39.42
CA THR A 10 -0.56 -16.46 39.23
C THR A 10 -0.37 -15.58 37.99
N PRO A 11 0.48 -14.53 38.03
CA PRO A 11 0.85 -13.81 36.82
C PRO A 11 1.74 -14.72 35.97
N THR A 12 1.17 -15.45 35.02
CA THR A 12 1.94 -15.88 33.82
C THR A 12 2.40 -14.60 33.11
N GLN A 13 3.57 -14.54 32.45
CA GLN A 13 3.83 -13.81 31.17
C GLN A 13 5.25 -13.98 30.54
N PRO A 14 5.99 -15.11 30.65
CA PRO A 14 7.13 -15.35 29.74
C PRO A 14 6.71 -15.32 28.25
N GLY A 15 5.53 -15.86 27.92
CA GLY A 15 5.04 -15.95 26.54
C GLY A 15 4.63 -14.61 25.91
N VAL A 16 4.12 -13.65 26.69
CA VAL A 16 3.68 -12.35 26.16
C VAL A 16 4.86 -11.41 25.94
N LEU A 17 5.89 -11.49 26.79
CA LEU A 17 7.12 -10.74 26.58
C LEU A 17 7.85 -11.22 25.31
N LEU A 18 7.90 -12.54 25.10
CA LEU A 18 8.43 -13.14 23.88
C LEU A 18 7.64 -12.70 22.65
N LEU A 19 6.29 -12.71 22.71
CA LEU A 19 5.43 -12.21 21.63
C LEU A 19 5.65 -10.72 21.32
N ARG A 20 5.80 -9.86 22.35
CA ARG A 20 6.07 -8.42 22.16
C ARG A 20 7.44 -8.16 21.55
N ARG A 21 8.49 -8.85 22.02
CA ARG A 21 9.85 -8.73 21.47
C ARG A 21 9.88 -9.19 20.01
N ASP A 22 9.20 -10.27 19.72
CA ASP A 22 9.01 -10.82 18.38
C ASP A 22 8.29 -9.85 17.45
N LEU A 23 7.26 -9.16 17.94
CA LEU A 23 6.57 -8.12 17.19
C LEU A 23 7.44 -6.87 16.99
N ALA A 24 8.23 -6.48 17.99
CA ALA A 24 9.14 -5.34 17.87
C ALA A 24 10.23 -5.59 16.81
N ILE A 25 10.88 -6.76 16.83
CA ILE A 25 11.89 -7.15 15.83
C ILE A 25 11.27 -7.16 14.43
N ALA A 26 10.06 -7.69 14.31
CA ALA A 26 9.27 -7.67 13.08
C ALA A 26 9.11 -6.25 12.50
N TRP A 27 8.64 -5.33 13.34
CA TRP A 27 8.44 -3.94 12.96
C TRP A 27 9.74 -3.23 12.60
N ILE A 28 10.82 -3.49 13.35
CA ILE A 28 12.15 -2.94 13.06
C ILE A 28 12.65 -3.42 11.69
N LEU A 29 12.54 -4.72 11.39
CA LEU A 29 12.97 -5.25 10.09
C LEU A 29 12.18 -4.64 8.93
N MET A 30 10.87 -4.46 9.10
CA MET A 30 10.04 -3.80 8.07
C MET A 30 10.40 -2.32 7.91
N ALA A 31 10.66 -1.62 9.01
CA ALA A 31 11.12 -0.23 8.96
C ALA A 31 12.49 -0.11 8.28
N LEU A 32 13.43 -1.03 8.56
CA LEU A 32 14.74 -1.05 7.91
C LEU A 32 14.67 -1.31 6.40
N LEU A 33 13.66 -2.05 5.94
CA LEU A 33 13.41 -2.25 4.50
C LEU A 33 12.68 -1.05 3.88
N ALA A 34 11.71 -0.46 4.59
CA ALA A 34 10.90 0.63 4.07
C ALA A 34 11.63 1.98 4.09
N ALA A 35 12.49 2.25 5.07
CA ALA A 35 13.22 3.51 5.20
C ALA A 35 14.09 3.85 3.97
N PRO A 36 14.97 2.96 3.46
CA PRO A 36 15.74 3.28 2.26
C PRO A 36 14.85 3.44 1.03
N ALA A 37 13.76 2.67 0.93
CA ALA A 37 12.78 2.83 -0.14
C ALA A 37 12.09 4.20 -0.08
N TRP A 38 11.73 4.70 1.11
CA TRP A 38 11.23 6.05 1.30
C TRP A 38 12.25 7.12 0.93
N VAL A 39 13.51 6.97 1.36
CA VAL A 39 14.59 7.92 1.00
C VAL A 39 14.74 8.02 -0.52
N LEU A 40 14.80 6.88 -1.21
CA LEU A 40 14.86 6.83 -2.67
C LEU A 40 13.63 7.51 -3.28
N THR A 41 12.43 7.12 -2.82
CA THR A 41 11.16 7.66 -3.32
C THR A 41 11.08 9.18 -3.17
N VAL A 42 11.53 9.73 -2.05
CA VAL A 42 11.58 11.17 -1.80
C VAL A 42 12.61 11.87 -2.67
N ALA A 43 13.79 11.25 -2.89
CA ALA A 43 14.78 11.79 -3.81
C ALA A 43 14.22 11.87 -5.24
N GLN A 44 13.59 10.78 -5.70
CA GLN A 44 12.98 10.69 -7.04
C GLN A 44 11.84 11.69 -7.21
N ALA A 45 11.01 11.88 -6.19
CA ALA A 45 9.93 12.86 -6.20
C ALA A 45 10.42 14.32 -6.29
N ARG A 46 11.65 14.62 -5.85
CA ARG A 46 12.25 15.96 -6.00
C ARG A 46 12.75 16.22 -7.42
N ASP A 47 13.21 15.17 -8.09
CA ASP A 47 13.78 15.25 -9.43
C ASP A 47 12.72 15.12 -10.55
N THR A 48 11.48 14.78 -10.19
CA THR A 48 10.39 14.52 -11.14
C THR A 48 9.34 15.63 -11.07
N SER A 49 8.88 16.12 -12.22
CA SER A 49 7.77 17.08 -12.27
C SER A 49 6.47 16.44 -11.77
N MET A 50 5.61 17.24 -11.15
CA MET A 50 4.31 16.80 -10.63
C MET A 50 3.23 16.76 -11.73
N GLU A 51 3.65 16.65 -12.99
CA GLU A 51 2.80 16.76 -14.18
C GLU A 51 1.83 15.57 -14.29
N PRO A 52 0.67 15.79 -14.94
CA PRO A 52 -0.31 14.74 -15.17
C PRO A 52 0.28 13.55 -15.93
N GLY A 53 -0.10 12.34 -15.54
CA GLY A 53 0.21 11.11 -16.26
C GLY A 53 1.45 10.37 -15.76
N THR A 54 2.26 9.81 -16.67
CA THR A 54 3.36 8.89 -16.33
C THR A 54 4.66 9.59 -15.95
N MET A 55 4.60 10.92 -15.69
CA MET A 55 5.75 11.78 -15.41
C MET A 55 6.77 11.84 -16.59
N GLY A 56 6.29 11.62 -17.82
CA GLY A 56 7.14 11.53 -19.01
C GLY A 56 8.03 10.28 -19.07
N LEU A 57 7.92 9.35 -18.10
CA LEU A 57 8.78 8.19 -18.01
C LEU A 57 8.29 7.06 -18.90
N ALA A 58 9.25 6.35 -19.52
CA ALA A 58 8.97 5.09 -20.19
C ALA A 58 8.61 3.99 -19.17
N LEU A 59 7.81 3.02 -19.62
CA LEU A 59 7.28 1.94 -18.80
C LEU A 59 8.32 1.25 -17.87
N PRO A 60 9.53 0.86 -18.31
CA PRO A 60 10.48 0.17 -17.43
C PRO A 60 10.93 1.03 -16.24
N LEU A 61 11.21 2.32 -16.48
CA LEU A 61 11.64 3.25 -15.45
C LEU A 61 10.49 3.60 -14.51
N PHE A 62 9.28 3.81 -15.05
CA PHE A 62 8.08 3.96 -14.25
C PHE A 62 7.87 2.78 -13.31
N LEU A 63 7.98 1.53 -13.80
CA LEU A 63 7.79 0.34 -12.98
C LEU A 63 8.86 0.22 -11.89
N LEU A 64 10.11 0.61 -12.17
CA LEU A 64 11.17 0.63 -11.16
C LEU A 64 10.83 1.58 -10.00
N LEU A 65 10.40 2.80 -10.33
CA LEU A 65 9.96 3.78 -9.33
C LEU A 65 8.70 3.32 -8.59
N TRP A 66 7.72 2.80 -9.34
CA TRP A 66 6.48 2.26 -8.80
C TRP A 66 6.74 1.15 -7.77
N VAL A 67 7.58 0.17 -8.11
CA VAL A 67 7.93 -0.93 -7.19
C VAL A 67 8.64 -0.39 -5.95
N THR A 68 9.57 0.56 -6.11
CA THR A 68 10.27 1.21 -4.99
C THR A 68 9.28 1.91 -4.05
N MET A 69 8.33 2.66 -4.62
CA MET A 69 7.23 3.29 -3.90
C MET A 69 6.35 2.27 -3.18
N MET A 70 6.01 1.15 -3.83
CA MET A 70 5.22 0.09 -3.19
C MET A 70 5.95 -0.57 -2.02
N VAL A 71 7.27 -0.73 -2.09
CA VAL A 71 8.08 -1.16 -0.94
C VAL A 71 7.94 -0.14 0.20
N ALA A 72 8.12 1.15 -0.09
CA ALA A 72 8.05 2.22 0.90
C ALA A 72 6.68 2.27 1.62
N MET A 73 5.59 2.24 0.86
CA MET A 73 4.24 2.43 1.41
C MET A 73 3.65 1.14 1.99
N MET A 74 3.88 -0.01 1.37
CA MET A 74 3.08 -1.20 1.65
C MET A 74 3.74 -2.18 2.62
N PHE A 75 5.07 -2.26 2.66
CA PHE A 75 5.80 -3.24 3.50
C PHE A 75 5.44 -3.13 4.99
N PRO A 76 5.36 -1.92 5.59
CA PRO A 76 4.91 -1.80 6.98
C PRO A 76 3.52 -2.41 7.20
N SER A 77 2.60 -2.20 6.25
CA SER A 77 1.21 -2.65 6.38
C SER A 77 1.01 -4.18 6.33
N VAL A 78 1.99 -4.92 5.81
CA VAL A 78 1.96 -6.39 5.69
C VAL A 78 2.83 -7.11 6.73
N ALA A 79 3.42 -6.36 7.67
CA ALA A 79 4.36 -6.89 8.66
C ALA A 79 3.84 -8.15 9.39
N PRO A 80 2.62 -8.20 9.96
CA PRO A 80 2.20 -9.38 10.71
C PRO A 80 2.19 -10.66 9.88
N VAL A 81 1.70 -10.59 8.64
CA VAL A 81 1.65 -11.75 7.73
C VAL A 81 3.06 -12.13 7.27
N ALA A 82 3.86 -11.16 6.82
CA ALA A 82 5.21 -11.41 6.32
C ALA A 82 6.12 -12.04 7.38
N ILE A 83 6.04 -11.59 8.64
CA ILE A 83 6.83 -12.20 9.72
C ILE A 83 6.34 -13.58 10.11
N THR A 84 5.02 -13.81 10.20
CA THR A 84 4.52 -15.16 10.50
C THR A 84 5.00 -16.17 9.46
N TRP A 85 5.01 -15.77 8.18
CA TRP A 85 5.56 -16.58 7.11
C TRP A 85 7.08 -16.74 7.19
N ALA A 86 7.83 -15.66 7.40
CA ALA A 86 9.29 -15.70 7.55
C ALA A 86 9.74 -16.57 8.73
N ARG A 87 8.96 -16.62 9.82
CA ARG A 87 9.18 -17.54 10.95
C ARG A 87 8.91 -18.99 10.56
N ALA A 88 7.83 -19.26 9.84
CA ALA A 88 7.52 -20.60 9.35
C ALA A 88 8.64 -21.13 8.43
N ILE A 89 9.19 -20.27 7.55
CA ILE A 89 10.39 -20.57 6.75
C ILE A 89 11.59 -20.84 7.66
N GLY A 90 11.85 -19.98 8.65
CA GLY A 90 13.01 -20.10 9.54
C GLY A 90 13.03 -21.36 10.41
N ARG A 91 11.87 -21.98 10.67
CA ARG A 91 11.78 -23.29 11.36
C ARG A 91 12.17 -24.47 10.45
N GLN A 92 12.16 -24.27 9.13
CA GLN A 92 12.36 -25.33 8.13
C GLN A 92 13.62 -25.14 7.29
N SER A 93 14.26 -23.97 7.37
CA SER A 93 15.38 -23.60 6.52
C SER A 93 16.29 -22.59 7.22
N ALA A 94 17.60 -22.70 6.97
CA ALA A 94 18.63 -21.80 7.49
C ALA A 94 19.53 -21.28 6.35
N GLY A 95 20.39 -20.30 6.65
CA GLY A 95 21.37 -19.75 5.71
C GLY A 95 20.76 -19.22 4.41
N THR A 96 21.41 -19.53 3.28
CA THR A 96 21.02 -19.08 1.94
C THR A 96 19.64 -19.60 1.52
N ALA A 97 19.28 -20.82 1.90
CA ALA A 97 17.95 -21.39 1.62
C ALA A 97 16.83 -20.57 2.28
N ARG A 98 17.04 -20.10 3.53
CA ARG A 98 16.10 -19.21 4.22
C ARG A 98 15.97 -17.88 3.48
N ALA A 99 17.09 -17.27 3.10
CA ALA A 99 17.09 -16.00 2.38
C ALA A 99 16.36 -16.11 1.04
N ALA A 100 16.62 -17.16 0.27
CA ALA A 100 15.96 -17.41 -1.01
C ALA A 100 14.44 -17.57 -0.86
N ARG A 101 13.97 -18.30 0.16
CA ARG A 101 12.53 -18.49 0.42
C ARG A 101 11.82 -17.20 0.86
N ILE A 102 12.49 -16.37 1.66
CA ILE A 102 11.98 -15.04 2.02
C ILE A 102 11.93 -14.13 0.79
N ALA A 103 12.99 -14.15 -0.04
CA ALA A 103 13.04 -13.39 -1.28
C ALA A 103 11.96 -13.85 -2.28
N GLN A 104 11.66 -15.15 -2.35
CA GLN A 104 10.54 -15.67 -3.12
C GLN A 104 9.21 -15.09 -2.64
N PHE A 105 8.94 -15.10 -1.33
CA PHE A 105 7.73 -14.47 -0.78
C PHE A 105 7.63 -12.97 -1.13
N ALA A 106 8.69 -12.21 -0.89
CA ALA A 106 8.73 -10.79 -1.22
C ALA A 106 8.59 -10.54 -2.73
N GLY A 107 9.26 -11.34 -3.56
CA GLY A 107 9.20 -11.26 -5.02
C GLY A 107 7.80 -11.56 -5.56
N GLY A 108 7.08 -12.53 -4.98
CA GLY A 108 5.70 -12.81 -5.37
C GLY A 108 4.77 -11.66 -5.01
N TYR A 109 4.94 -11.09 -3.82
CA TYR A 109 4.19 -9.91 -3.39
C TYR A 109 4.42 -8.72 -4.31
N LEU A 110 5.68 -8.42 -4.63
CA LEU A 110 6.04 -7.34 -5.54
C LEU A 110 5.58 -7.61 -6.97
N LEU A 111 5.58 -8.86 -7.45
CA LEU A 111 5.05 -9.21 -8.77
C LEU A 111 3.58 -8.79 -8.92
N ALA A 112 2.74 -9.02 -7.90
CA ALA A 112 1.34 -8.58 -7.93
C ALA A 112 1.24 -7.04 -8.04
N TRP A 113 2.09 -6.32 -7.32
CA TRP A 113 2.17 -4.86 -7.40
C TRP A 113 2.73 -4.36 -8.73
N THR A 114 3.67 -5.07 -9.35
CA THR A 114 4.19 -4.77 -10.69
C THR A 114 3.11 -4.93 -11.75
N VAL A 115 2.31 -6.00 -11.70
CA VAL A 115 1.17 -6.20 -12.60
C VAL A 115 0.15 -5.07 -12.44
N PHE A 116 -0.14 -4.68 -11.20
CA PHE A 116 -1.01 -3.52 -10.95
C PHE A 116 -0.37 -2.20 -11.43
N GLY A 117 0.94 -2.03 -11.30
CA GLY A 117 1.68 -0.91 -11.85
C GLY A 117 1.58 -0.81 -13.38
N LEU A 118 1.53 -1.94 -14.08
CA LEU A 118 1.27 -2.00 -15.53
C LEU A 118 -0.09 -1.39 -15.87
N PHE A 119 -1.13 -1.76 -15.11
CA PHE A 119 -2.46 -1.19 -15.26
C PHE A 119 -2.47 0.31 -14.92
N ALA A 120 -1.84 0.70 -13.81
CA ALA A 120 -1.72 2.08 -13.39
C ALA A 120 -1.02 2.95 -14.43
N TYR A 121 0.06 2.46 -15.05
CA TYR A 121 0.75 3.16 -16.14
C TYR A 121 -0.18 3.43 -17.32
N GLY A 122 -0.97 2.44 -17.75
CA GLY A 122 -1.94 2.61 -18.84
C GLY A 122 -3.01 3.66 -18.51
N VAL A 123 -3.54 3.62 -17.29
CA VAL A 123 -4.50 4.63 -16.81
C VAL A 123 -3.87 6.02 -16.78
N LEU A 124 -2.68 6.16 -16.20
CA LEU A 124 -1.97 7.43 -16.10
C LEU A 124 -1.63 8.01 -17.49
N ALA A 125 -1.16 7.18 -18.42
CA ALA A 125 -0.89 7.59 -19.79
C ALA A 125 -2.15 8.09 -20.49
N ALA A 126 -3.27 7.38 -20.32
CA ALA A 126 -4.56 7.78 -20.89
C ALA A 126 -5.09 9.08 -20.27
N THR A 127 -4.99 9.25 -18.94
CA THR A 127 -5.41 10.48 -18.27
C THR A 127 -4.54 11.67 -18.64
N GLY A 128 -3.21 11.49 -18.71
CA GLY A 128 -2.28 12.55 -19.12
C GLY A 128 -2.61 13.05 -20.53
N TRP A 129 -2.72 12.13 -21.49
CA TRP A 129 -3.11 12.45 -22.87
C TRP A 129 -4.47 13.18 -22.97
N LEU A 130 -5.43 12.85 -22.11
CA LEU A 130 -6.74 13.50 -22.10
C LEU A 130 -6.66 14.92 -21.53
N VAL A 131 -5.90 15.12 -20.45
CA VAL A 131 -5.68 16.43 -19.83
C VAL A 131 -4.91 17.35 -20.77
N ASP A 132 -3.90 16.84 -21.48
CA ASP A 132 -3.13 17.62 -22.46
C ASP A 132 -4.01 18.17 -23.60
N ARG A 133 -5.06 17.44 -24.00
CA ARG A 133 -6.00 17.87 -25.05
C ARG A 133 -7.14 18.72 -24.54
N ASN A 134 -7.59 18.47 -23.33
CA ASN A 134 -8.68 19.16 -22.69
C ASN A 134 -8.35 19.37 -21.21
N PRO A 135 -7.74 20.52 -20.86
CA PRO A 135 -7.38 20.82 -19.47
C PRO A 135 -8.58 20.74 -18.51
N GLU A 136 -9.78 21.06 -18.98
CA GLU A 136 -11.00 20.97 -18.18
C GLU A 136 -11.41 19.53 -17.83
N ALA A 137 -10.85 18.52 -18.50
CA ALA A 137 -11.08 17.12 -18.16
C ALA A 137 -10.44 16.76 -16.81
N GLY A 138 -9.38 17.46 -16.39
CA GLY A 138 -8.66 17.20 -15.13
C GLY A 138 -9.58 17.25 -13.92
N ARG A 139 -10.43 18.28 -13.81
CA ARG A 139 -11.39 18.41 -12.70
C ARG A 139 -12.38 17.25 -12.59
N TRP A 140 -12.86 16.75 -13.74
CA TRP A 140 -13.79 15.64 -13.79
C TRP A 140 -13.10 14.29 -13.54
N LEU A 141 -11.87 14.11 -14.03
CA LEU A 141 -11.05 12.94 -13.74
C LEU A 141 -10.73 12.85 -12.24
N GLY A 142 -10.38 13.96 -11.62
CA GLY A 142 -10.12 14.02 -10.19
C GLY A 142 -11.37 13.70 -9.36
N ALA A 143 -12.50 14.30 -9.71
CA ALA A 143 -13.79 13.98 -9.09
C ALA A 143 -14.14 12.49 -9.22
N ALA A 144 -14.01 11.92 -10.43
CA ALA A 144 -14.28 10.51 -10.68
C ALA A 144 -13.33 9.59 -9.90
N ALA A 145 -12.03 9.93 -9.80
CA ALA A 145 -11.05 9.18 -9.04
C ALA A 145 -11.40 9.12 -7.54
N PHE A 146 -11.73 10.27 -6.94
CA PHE A 146 -12.16 10.35 -5.54
C PHE A 146 -13.49 9.63 -5.30
N LEU A 147 -14.48 9.80 -6.17
CA LEU A 147 -15.77 9.11 -6.05
C LEU A 147 -15.61 7.58 -6.16
N LEU A 148 -14.81 7.11 -7.12
CA LEU A 148 -14.51 5.69 -7.28
C LEU A 148 -13.80 5.13 -6.04
N ALA A 149 -12.80 5.85 -5.52
CA ALA A 149 -12.10 5.48 -4.29
C ALA A 149 -13.05 5.43 -3.10
N GLY A 150 -13.93 6.42 -2.95
CA GLY A 150 -14.94 6.50 -1.88
C GLY A 150 -15.96 5.37 -1.96
N LEU A 151 -16.52 5.08 -3.13
CA LEU A 151 -17.43 3.95 -3.34
C LEU A 151 -16.73 2.61 -3.06
N TYR A 152 -15.48 2.48 -3.51
CA TYR A 152 -14.68 1.29 -3.28
C TYR A 152 -14.47 0.99 -1.79
N GLN A 153 -14.37 2.03 -0.96
CA GLN A 153 -14.21 1.88 0.49
C GLN A 153 -15.36 1.08 1.14
N PHE A 154 -16.58 1.20 0.61
CA PHE A 154 -17.76 0.50 1.13
C PHE A 154 -17.99 -0.87 0.49
N GLY A 155 -17.30 -1.15 -0.62
CA GLY A 155 -17.55 -2.29 -1.50
C GLY A 155 -17.24 -3.66 -0.90
N PRO A 156 -17.91 -4.73 -1.35
CA PRO A 156 -17.72 -6.08 -0.83
C PRO A 156 -16.31 -6.63 -1.11
N LEU A 157 -15.73 -6.29 -2.28
CA LEU A 157 -14.37 -6.72 -2.63
C LEU A 157 -13.34 -6.19 -1.62
N LYS A 158 -13.39 -4.90 -1.27
CA LYS A 158 -12.50 -4.33 -0.27
C LYS A 158 -12.65 -5.05 1.07
N ARG A 159 -13.87 -5.32 1.53
CA ARG A 159 -14.12 -6.02 2.80
C ARG A 159 -13.49 -7.41 2.82
N VAL A 160 -13.71 -8.21 1.77
CA VAL A 160 -13.13 -9.55 1.64
C VAL A 160 -11.60 -9.47 1.62
N CYS A 161 -11.04 -8.56 0.83
CA CYS A 161 -9.59 -8.41 0.74
C CYS A 161 -8.95 -7.92 2.04
N LEU A 162 -9.59 -6.98 2.74
CA LEU A 162 -9.08 -6.43 3.98
C LEU A 162 -9.15 -7.45 5.13
N LEU A 163 -10.22 -8.25 5.19
CA LEU A 163 -10.32 -9.40 6.10
C LEU A 163 -9.18 -10.39 5.86
N HIS A 164 -8.86 -10.66 4.59
CA HIS A 164 -7.70 -11.47 4.23
C HIS A 164 -6.40 -10.82 4.72
N CYS A 165 -6.15 -9.55 4.46
CA CYS A 165 -4.94 -8.87 4.92
C CYS A 165 -4.77 -8.83 6.45
N ARG A 166 -5.87 -8.92 7.22
CA ARG A 166 -5.89 -8.85 8.69
C ARG A 166 -5.69 -10.19 9.42
N ASN A 167 -5.86 -11.34 8.75
CA ASN A 167 -5.89 -12.65 9.43
C ASN A 167 -4.66 -13.53 9.10
N PRO A 168 -3.51 -13.36 9.78
CA PRO A 168 -2.28 -14.08 9.44
C PRO A 168 -2.37 -15.61 9.65
N LEU A 169 -3.15 -16.08 10.63
CA LEU A 169 -3.18 -17.50 11.03
C LEU A 169 -4.03 -18.36 10.09
N SER A 170 -5.18 -17.86 9.64
CA SER A 170 -6.02 -18.59 8.67
C SER A 170 -5.29 -18.91 7.37
N HIS A 171 -4.29 -18.10 7.04
CA HIS A 171 -3.53 -18.22 5.81
C HIS A 171 -2.43 -19.26 5.89
N LEU A 172 -1.81 -19.45 7.05
CA LEU A 172 -0.77 -20.46 7.22
C LEU A 172 -1.31 -21.87 6.87
N MET A 173 -2.55 -22.15 7.28
CA MET A 173 -3.24 -23.40 6.96
C MET A 173 -3.60 -23.50 5.47
N ARG A 174 -4.11 -22.42 4.86
CA ARG A 174 -4.42 -22.40 3.42
C ARG A 174 -3.17 -22.56 2.55
N TYR A 175 -2.06 -21.94 2.95
CA TYR A 175 -0.76 -22.01 2.27
C TYR A 175 0.00 -23.32 2.52
N ALA A 176 -0.45 -24.15 3.46
CA ALA A 176 0.10 -25.49 3.67
C ALA A 176 -0.20 -26.44 2.49
N HIS A 177 -1.29 -26.19 1.75
CA HIS A 177 -1.71 -27.00 0.61
C HIS A 177 -1.02 -26.65 -0.72
N PHE A 178 -0.22 -25.58 -0.76
CA PHE A 178 0.48 -25.20 -1.99
C PHE A 178 1.58 -26.23 -2.30
N ARG A 179 1.67 -26.61 -3.59
CA ARG A 179 2.72 -27.52 -4.07
C ARG A 179 4.12 -27.03 -3.65
N PRO A 180 5.07 -27.93 -3.34
CA PRO A 180 6.38 -27.54 -2.80
C PRO A 180 7.15 -26.58 -3.72
N TRP A 181 7.02 -26.76 -5.04
CA TRP A 181 7.69 -25.92 -6.02
C TRP A 181 7.13 -24.50 -6.03
N ALA A 182 8.01 -23.51 -5.85
CA ALA A 182 7.69 -22.08 -5.79
C ALA A 182 6.61 -21.72 -4.75
N ARG A 183 6.48 -22.51 -3.68
CA ARG A 183 5.47 -22.31 -2.63
C ARG A 183 5.50 -20.88 -2.08
N ASP A 184 6.66 -20.43 -1.64
CA ASP A 184 6.82 -19.12 -1.00
C ASP A 184 6.49 -17.97 -1.98
N LEU A 185 6.89 -18.10 -3.25
CA LEU A 185 6.55 -17.16 -4.32
C LEU A 185 5.03 -17.07 -4.54
N ARG A 186 4.35 -18.21 -4.63
CA ARG A 186 2.89 -18.26 -4.82
C ARG A 186 2.14 -17.69 -3.62
N VAL A 187 2.64 -17.95 -2.41
CA VAL A 187 2.09 -17.38 -1.17
C VAL A 187 2.23 -15.85 -1.19
N GLY A 188 3.40 -15.36 -1.57
CA GLY A 188 3.66 -13.93 -1.78
C GLY A 188 2.71 -13.31 -2.81
N ALA A 189 2.58 -13.91 -3.99
CA ALA A 189 1.72 -13.43 -5.07
C ALA A 189 0.24 -13.44 -4.68
N HIS A 190 -0.23 -14.51 -4.04
CA HIS A 190 -1.59 -14.59 -3.54
C HIS A 190 -1.86 -13.48 -2.52
N HIS A 191 -0.99 -13.30 -1.52
CA HIS A 191 -1.14 -12.21 -0.55
C HIS A 191 -1.05 -10.82 -1.20
N GLY A 192 -0.16 -10.65 -2.19
CA GLY A 192 -0.03 -9.45 -2.99
C GLY A 192 -1.32 -9.08 -3.70
N LEU A 193 -2.00 -10.05 -4.34
CA LEU A 193 -3.28 -9.83 -5.01
C LEU A 193 -4.38 -9.36 -4.05
N TYR A 194 -4.47 -9.94 -2.84
CA TYR A 194 -5.40 -9.44 -1.82
C TYR A 194 -5.01 -8.05 -1.32
N CYS A 195 -3.72 -7.75 -1.20
CA CYS A 195 -3.23 -6.43 -0.81
C CYS A 195 -3.59 -5.36 -1.86
N VAL A 196 -3.35 -5.64 -3.15
CA VAL A 196 -3.82 -4.81 -4.27
C VAL A 196 -5.33 -4.68 -4.20
N GLY A 197 -6.05 -5.79 -4.01
CA GLY A 197 -7.50 -5.81 -3.84
C GLY A 197 -7.98 -4.85 -2.75
N CYS A 198 -7.39 -4.82 -1.55
CA CYS A 198 -7.87 -3.88 -0.52
C CYS A 198 -7.44 -2.42 -0.74
N CYS A 199 -6.37 -2.18 -1.49
CA CYS A 199 -5.72 -0.86 -1.58
C CYS A 199 -5.84 -0.15 -2.93
N TRP A 200 -6.23 -0.81 -4.02
CA TRP A 200 -6.19 -0.19 -5.36
C TRP A 200 -7.03 1.09 -5.46
N GLY A 201 -8.20 1.13 -4.82
CA GLY A 201 -9.03 2.34 -4.73
C GLY A 201 -8.30 3.51 -4.05
N LEU A 202 -7.44 3.24 -3.06
CA LEU A 202 -6.59 4.25 -2.46
C LEU A 202 -5.46 4.69 -3.39
N MET A 203 -4.93 3.78 -4.22
CA MET A 203 -3.90 4.12 -5.20
C MET A 203 -4.43 5.03 -6.31
N ILE A 204 -5.71 4.90 -6.68
CA ILE A 204 -6.35 5.80 -7.66
C ILE A 204 -6.31 7.26 -7.20
N VAL A 205 -6.37 7.52 -5.89
CA VAL A 205 -6.32 8.88 -5.34
C VAL A 205 -4.99 9.59 -5.63
N LEU A 206 -3.93 8.85 -5.97
CA LEU A 206 -2.67 9.45 -6.43
C LEU A 206 -2.80 10.12 -7.81
N VAL A 207 -3.82 9.80 -8.61
CA VAL A 207 -4.07 10.46 -9.90
C VAL A 207 -4.39 11.95 -9.69
N PRO A 208 -5.43 12.34 -8.93
CA PRO A 208 -5.70 13.75 -8.66
C PRO A 208 -4.63 14.43 -7.80
N LEU A 209 -4.02 13.71 -6.86
CA LEU A 209 -3.05 14.30 -5.92
C LEU A 209 -1.61 14.37 -6.46
N GLY A 210 -1.33 13.67 -7.56
CA GLY A 210 0.02 13.50 -8.12
C GLY A 210 0.71 12.26 -7.56
N VAL A 211 1.23 11.42 -8.46
CA VAL A 211 1.89 10.15 -8.10
C VAL A 211 3.15 10.37 -7.25
N MET A 212 3.86 11.48 -7.49
CA MET A 212 5.08 11.85 -6.74
C MET A 212 4.81 12.84 -5.60
N ASN A 213 3.55 13.08 -5.24
CA ASN A 213 3.22 13.89 -4.08
C ASN A 213 3.51 13.10 -2.79
N VAL A 214 4.70 13.30 -2.23
CA VAL A 214 5.20 12.60 -1.04
C VAL A 214 4.21 12.70 0.14
N ALA A 215 3.54 13.85 0.32
CA ALA A 215 2.56 14.02 1.39
C ALA A 215 1.31 13.15 1.16
N ALA A 216 0.80 13.09 -0.07
CA ALA A 216 -0.30 12.21 -0.44
C ALA A 216 0.08 10.73 -0.25
N MET A 217 1.28 10.34 -0.68
CA MET A 217 1.79 8.99 -0.50
C MET A 217 1.91 8.60 0.97
N ALA A 218 2.48 9.48 1.81
CA ALA A 218 2.59 9.23 3.25
C ALA A 218 1.22 9.11 3.92
N GLY A 219 0.28 10.00 3.55
CA GLY A 219 -1.11 9.97 4.04
C GLY A 219 -1.83 8.68 3.66
N LEU A 220 -1.73 8.25 2.39
CA LEU A 220 -2.33 6.99 1.93
C LEU A 220 -1.67 5.76 2.56
N ALA A 221 -0.35 5.77 2.74
CA ALA A 221 0.35 4.69 3.44
C ALA A 221 -0.13 4.58 4.90
N ALA A 222 -0.33 5.70 5.59
CA ALA A 222 -0.88 5.74 6.94
C ALA A 222 -2.33 5.23 6.98
N VAL A 223 -3.17 5.64 6.02
CA VAL A 223 -4.53 5.12 5.89
C VAL A 223 -4.52 3.60 5.71
N ILE A 224 -3.73 3.07 4.78
CA ILE A 224 -3.62 1.63 4.51
C ILE A 224 -3.15 0.88 5.75
N PHE A 225 -2.15 1.42 6.44
CA PHE A 225 -1.60 0.87 7.67
C PHE A 225 -2.69 0.77 8.76
N LEU A 226 -3.40 1.87 9.01
CA LEU A 226 -4.47 1.94 10.01
C LEU A 226 -5.63 1.01 9.64
N GLU A 227 -6.03 0.98 8.37
CA GLU A 227 -7.04 0.04 7.88
C GLU A 227 -6.62 -1.41 8.09
N LYS A 228 -5.35 -1.78 7.93
CA LYS A 228 -4.92 -3.18 8.05
C LYS A 228 -4.63 -3.61 9.48
N LEU A 229 -4.34 -2.70 10.40
CA LEU A 229 -3.77 -3.06 11.70
C LEU A 229 -4.57 -2.56 12.89
N TRP A 230 -5.38 -1.51 12.70
CA TRP A 230 -6.11 -0.92 13.81
C TRP A 230 -7.40 -1.69 14.11
N ARG A 231 -7.70 -1.87 15.39
CA ARG A 231 -8.92 -2.57 15.86
C ARG A 231 -10.22 -1.92 15.37
N HIS A 232 -10.23 -0.60 15.20
CA HIS A 232 -11.36 0.16 14.65
C HIS A 232 -11.24 0.38 13.15
N GLY A 233 -10.36 -0.36 12.47
CA GLY A 233 -10.13 -0.28 11.04
C GLY A 233 -11.43 -0.30 10.20
N PRO A 234 -12.48 -1.10 10.50
CA PRO A 234 -13.74 -1.03 9.74
C PRO A 234 -14.43 0.33 9.79
N LEU A 235 -14.48 0.98 10.96
CA LEU A 235 -15.05 2.32 11.12
C LEU A 235 -14.17 3.37 10.43
N PHE A 236 -12.86 3.22 10.55
CA PHE A 236 -11.90 4.10 9.88
C PHE A 236 -12.00 4.02 8.34
N THR A 237 -12.12 2.81 7.77
CA THR A 237 -12.40 2.58 6.34
C THR A 237 -13.67 3.31 5.90
N TRP A 238 -14.74 3.27 6.72
CA TRP A 238 -15.97 4.00 6.45
C TRP A 238 -15.74 5.52 6.42
N ALA A 239 -15.08 6.06 7.44
CA ALA A 239 -14.77 7.48 7.52
C ALA A 239 -13.94 7.96 6.32
N VAL A 240 -12.90 7.20 5.95
CA VAL A 240 -12.08 7.47 4.76
C VAL A 240 -12.92 7.44 3.47
N GLY A 241 -13.85 6.49 3.36
CA GLY A 241 -14.80 6.42 2.24
C GLY A 241 -15.65 7.68 2.12
N VAL A 242 -16.23 8.14 3.24
CA VAL A 242 -17.03 9.38 3.27
C VAL A 242 -16.16 10.58 2.87
N THR A 243 -14.93 10.67 3.41
CA THR A 243 -13.99 11.74 3.05
C THR A 243 -13.73 11.77 1.55
N PHE A 244 -13.46 10.65 0.91
CA PHE A 244 -13.25 10.63 -0.55
C PHE A 244 -14.51 10.95 -1.35
N LEU A 245 -15.70 10.55 -0.90
CA LEU A 245 -16.94 10.98 -1.55
C LEU A 245 -17.13 12.49 -1.48
N VAL A 246 -16.87 13.11 -0.32
CA VAL A 246 -16.93 14.57 -0.14
C VAL A 246 -15.89 15.25 -1.02
N LEU A 247 -14.65 14.79 -1.03
CA LEU A 247 -13.59 15.32 -1.90
C LEU A 247 -13.97 15.20 -3.39
N GLY A 248 -14.60 14.09 -3.79
CA GLY A 248 -15.06 13.89 -5.16
C GLY A 248 -16.17 14.85 -5.58
N VAL A 249 -17.07 15.22 -4.67
CA VAL A 249 -18.11 16.22 -4.94
C VAL A 249 -17.54 17.64 -5.00
N LEU A 250 -16.52 17.94 -4.19
CA LEU A 250 -15.89 19.26 -4.13
C LEU A 250 -14.87 19.50 -5.24
N ALA A 251 -14.21 18.45 -5.73
CA ALA A 251 -13.12 18.51 -6.71
C ALA A 251 -13.42 19.36 -7.97
N PRO A 252 -14.63 19.32 -8.58
CA PRO A 252 -14.93 20.15 -9.75
C PRO A 252 -14.88 21.66 -9.51
N PHE A 253 -14.96 22.09 -8.24
CA PHE A 253 -15.07 23.49 -7.83
C PHE A 253 -13.82 24.01 -7.14
N GLN A 254 -12.80 23.15 -6.92
CA GLN A 254 -11.67 23.43 -6.04
C GLN A 254 -10.38 22.87 -6.65
N ASP A 255 -9.73 23.62 -7.54
CA ASP A 255 -8.56 23.15 -8.30
C ASP A 255 -7.36 22.80 -7.41
N TRP A 256 -7.24 23.41 -6.23
CA TRP A 256 -6.19 23.10 -5.25
C TRP A 256 -6.29 21.67 -4.68
N LEU A 257 -7.45 21.00 -4.81
CA LEU A 257 -7.61 19.59 -4.46
C LEU A 257 -6.96 18.64 -5.47
N LEU A 258 -6.56 19.16 -6.64
CA LEU A 258 -6.14 18.39 -7.80
C LEU A 258 -4.71 18.72 -8.28
N PRO A 259 -3.70 18.81 -7.38
CA PRO A 259 -2.37 19.26 -7.75
C PRO A 259 -1.66 18.37 -8.80
N GLY A 260 -2.06 17.10 -8.94
CA GLY A 260 -1.52 16.18 -9.96
C GLY A 260 -2.18 16.29 -11.34
N LEU A 261 -3.20 17.13 -11.48
CA LEU A 261 -3.94 17.35 -12.74
C LEU A 261 -3.81 18.79 -13.25
N GLN A 262 -2.96 19.60 -12.60
CA GLN A 262 -2.61 20.94 -13.04
C GLN A 262 -1.43 20.86 -14.01
N MET A 263 -1.53 21.52 -15.16
CA MET A 263 -0.36 21.75 -16.00
C MET A 263 0.49 22.83 -15.34
N SER A 264 1.79 22.59 -15.19
CA SER A 264 2.71 23.64 -14.75
C SER A 264 2.80 24.67 -15.86
N GLU A 265 2.54 25.96 -15.57
CA GLU A 265 2.86 27.01 -16.54
C GLU A 265 4.36 26.94 -16.87
N PRO A 266 4.76 27.06 -18.16
CA PRO A 266 6.17 27.16 -18.51
C PRO A 266 6.78 28.34 -17.74
N PRO A 267 8.02 28.23 -17.23
CA PRO A 267 8.64 29.32 -16.51
C PRO A 267 8.59 30.59 -17.37
N ALA A 268 8.03 31.66 -16.81
CA ALA A 268 7.97 32.95 -17.46
C ALA A 268 9.39 33.31 -17.91
N ASN A 269 9.60 33.34 -19.22
CA ASN A 269 10.87 33.72 -19.81
C ASN A 269 11.18 35.13 -19.26
N PRO A 270 12.26 35.36 -18.50
CA PRO A 270 12.56 36.70 -18.04
C PRO A 270 12.69 37.57 -19.28
N MET A 271 11.77 38.52 -19.44
CA MET A 271 11.78 39.46 -20.52
C MET A 271 13.14 40.15 -20.52
N MET A 272 13.96 39.87 -21.53
CA MET A 272 15.16 40.64 -21.81
C MET A 272 14.70 42.04 -22.20
N HIS A 273 14.81 42.98 -21.26
CA HIS A 273 14.79 44.41 -21.51
C HIS A 273 16.23 44.90 -21.72
#